data_AF-X1B0R1-F1
#
_entry.id   AF-X1B0R1-F1
#
_cell.length_a   1.000
_cell.length_b   1.000
_cell.length_c   1.000
_cell.angle_alpha   90.00
_cell.angle_beta   90.00
_cell.angle_gamma   90.00
#
_symmetry.space_group_name_H-M   'P 1'
#
loop_
_entity.id
_entity.type
_entity.pdbx_description
1 polymer ?
#
loop_
_entity_poly.entity_id
_entity_poly.type
_entity_poly.pdbx_seq_one_letter_code
_entity_poly.pdbx_strand_id
1 'polypeptide(L)'
;GASVIYTDTIVDLGFGEELGNYGEYSGNPSREYTEIYAQTIIDLITETPDPAGRSKYLIIGGGIANFTNVKATFEGIVSAIRNSVEKLKKAKVKIYVRRGGPNEKQGLELMKQVGEETGIPIEVYDRYTHMTRVVDLIKQAEEAGGI
;
A
#
# COMPACT_ATOMS: atom_id res chain seq x y z
N GLY A 1 11.97 -8.24 6.23
CA GLY A 1 11.70 -8.34 7.70
C GLY A 1 10.24 -8.04 8.01
N ALA A 2 9.85 -6.76 7.99
CA ALA A 2 8.44 -6.38 8.10
C ALA A 2 7.56 -7.04 7.02
N SER A 3 8.09 -7.19 5.79
CA SER A 3 7.45 -7.92 4.68
C SER A 3 6.97 -9.31 5.07
N VAL A 4 7.82 -10.12 5.70
CA VAL A 4 7.47 -11.47 6.18
C VAL A 4 6.34 -11.39 7.21
N ILE A 5 6.42 -10.47 8.17
CA ILE A 5 5.39 -10.32 9.21
C ILE A 5 4.03 -9.90 8.61
N TYR A 6 4.01 -9.06 7.56
CA TYR A 6 2.78 -8.78 6.82
C TYR A 6 2.24 -10.03 6.14
N THR A 7 3.09 -10.79 5.45
CA THR A 7 2.69 -12.05 4.80
C THR A 7 2.12 -13.05 5.79
N ASP A 8 2.80 -13.27 6.92
CA ASP A 8 2.30 -14.15 7.99
C ASP A 8 0.92 -13.70 8.45
N THR A 9 0.73 -12.39 8.72
CA THR A 9 -0.57 -11.88 9.17
C THR A 9 -1.67 -12.03 8.11
N ILE A 10 -1.34 -11.85 6.82
CA ILE A 10 -2.31 -12.03 5.72
C ILE A 10 -2.75 -13.49 5.65
N VAL A 11 -1.80 -14.43 5.77
CA VAL A 11 -2.08 -15.87 5.76
C VAL A 11 -2.88 -16.29 7.00
N ASP A 12 -2.47 -15.83 8.19
CA ASP A 12 -3.14 -16.13 9.47
C ASP A 12 -4.59 -15.64 9.50
N LEU A 13 -4.89 -14.55 8.80
CA LEU A 13 -6.25 -14.00 8.68
C LEU A 13 -7.08 -14.66 7.57
N GLY A 14 -6.56 -15.66 6.87
CA GLY A 14 -7.28 -16.48 5.90
C GLY A 14 -7.17 -16.01 4.44
N PHE A 15 -6.31 -15.03 4.14
CA PHE A 15 -6.15 -14.49 2.79
C PHE A 15 -4.96 -15.06 2.03
N GLY A 16 -4.43 -16.22 2.46
CA GLY A 16 -3.23 -16.84 1.86
C GLY A 16 -3.38 -17.12 0.36
N GLU A 17 -4.52 -17.66 -0.07
CA GLU A 17 -4.82 -17.96 -1.48
C GLU A 17 -5.01 -16.69 -2.34
N GLU A 18 -5.29 -15.55 -1.71
CA GLU A 18 -5.54 -14.26 -2.37
C GLU A 18 -4.28 -13.36 -2.37
N LEU A 19 -3.17 -13.82 -1.79
CA LEU A 19 -1.93 -13.06 -1.70
C LEU A 19 -1.29 -12.90 -3.09
N GLY A 20 -1.38 -11.70 -3.66
CA GLY A 20 -0.87 -11.43 -5.00
C GLY A 20 0.65 -11.47 -5.15
N ASN A 21 1.41 -11.12 -4.11
CA ASN A 21 2.88 -11.16 -4.14
C ASN A 21 3.52 -11.16 -2.74
N TYR A 22 4.80 -11.55 -2.70
CA TYR A 22 5.73 -11.27 -1.62
C TYR A 22 6.90 -10.45 -2.16
N GLY A 23 7.26 -9.38 -1.46
CA GLY A 23 8.40 -8.53 -1.84
C GLY A 23 8.70 -7.47 -0.79
N GLU A 24 9.85 -6.81 -0.93
CA GLU A 24 10.20 -5.65 -0.11
C GLU A 24 11.04 -4.64 -0.88
N TYR A 25 11.01 -3.39 -0.40
CA TYR A 25 12.08 -2.43 -0.63
C TYR A 25 12.64 -2.00 0.73
N SER A 26 13.97 -1.97 0.83
CA SER A 26 14.71 -1.66 2.05
C SER A 26 16.04 -0.97 1.70
N GLY A 27 16.82 -0.53 2.69
CA GLY A 27 18.13 0.08 2.43
C GLY A 27 18.12 1.53 1.96
N ASN A 28 17.02 2.27 2.21
CA ASN A 28 16.87 3.69 1.82
C ASN A 28 17.01 3.93 0.30
N PRO A 29 16.14 3.33 -0.54
CA PRO A 29 16.18 3.54 -1.97
C PRO A 29 15.88 5.00 -2.33
N SER A 30 16.32 5.40 -3.52
CA SER A 30 15.99 6.73 -4.07
C SER A 30 14.50 6.83 -4.42
N ARG A 31 14.03 8.07 -4.61
CA ARG A 31 12.69 8.36 -5.15
C ARG A 31 12.44 7.59 -6.46
N GLU A 32 13.40 7.65 -7.39
CA GLU A 32 13.30 7.04 -8.73
C GLU A 32 13.17 5.51 -8.66
N TYR A 33 14.01 4.84 -7.88
CA TYR A 33 13.89 3.38 -7.73
C TYR A 33 12.59 2.98 -7.04
N THR A 34 12.11 3.79 -6.10
CA THR A 34 10.83 3.55 -5.45
C THR A 34 9.67 3.73 -6.43
N GLU A 35 9.74 4.71 -7.32
CA GLU A 35 8.75 4.96 -8.37
C GLU A 35 8.68 3.78 -9.35
N ILE A 36 9.82 3.30 -9.85
CA ILE A 36 9.88 2.14 -10.76
C ILE A 36 9.30 0.89 -10.08
N TYR A 37 9.68 0.64 -8.84
CA TYR A 37 9.16 -0.48 -8.06
C TYR A 37 7.63 -0.37 -7.88
N ALA A 38 7.14 0.79 -7.45
CA ALA A 38 5.71 1.02 -7.24
C ALA A 38 4.91 0.89 -8.55
N GLN A 39 5.43 1.43 -9.66
CA GLN A 39 4.80 1.33 -10.97
C GLN A 39 4.64 -0.13 -11.40
N THR A 40 5.68 -0.95 -11.20
CA THR A 40 5.65 -2.38 -11.53
C THR A 40 4.56 -3.11 -10.75
N ILE A 41 4.44 -2.87 -9.44
CA ILE A 41 3.39 -3.50 -8.61
C ILE A 41 2.00 -3.03 -9.02
N ILE A 42 1.84 -1.74 -9.33
CA ILE A 42 0.57 -1.18 -9.79
C ILE A 42 0.18 -1.77 -11.16
N ASP A 43 1.12 -1.97 -12.07
CA ASP A 43 0.87 -2.60 -13.36
C ASP A 43 0.35 -4.04 -13.17
N LEU A 44 1.00 -4.81 -12.31
CA LEU A 44 0.60 -6.19 -12.01
C LEU A 44 -0.80 -6.28 -11.35
N ILE A 45 -1.08 -5.47 -10.33
CA ILE A 45 -2.38 -5.54 -9.63
C ILE A 45 -3.55 -5.10 -10.53
N THR A 46 -3.27 -4.27 -11.56
CA THR A 46 -4.29 -3.72 -12.48
C THR A 46 -4.37 -4.42 -13.84
N GLU A 47 -3.55 -5.44 -14.10
CA GLU A 47 -3.49 -6.13 -15.39
C GLU A 47 -4.83 -6.79 -15.76
N THR A 48 -5.44 -7.50 -14.81
CA THR A 48 -6.74 -8.16 -14.98
C THR A 48 -7.70 -7.78 -13.86
N PRO A 49 -9.00 -7.54 -14.13
CA PRO A 49 -9.99 -7.39 -13.08
C PRO A 49 -10.11 -8.65 -12.22
N ASP A 50 -10.54 -8.52 -10.96
CA ASP A 50 -10.92 -9.69 -10.16
C ASP A 50 -12.11 -10.42 -10.83
N PRO A 51 -12.07 -11.75 -11.01
CA PRO A 51 -13.12 -12.49 -11.70
C PRO A 51 -14.50 -12.39 -11.05
N ALA A 52 -14.55 -12.20 -9.73
CA ALA A 52 -15.79 -12.02 -8.96
C ALA A 52 -16.17 -10.53 -8.82
N GLY A 53 -15.42 -9.62 -9.45
CA GLY A 53 -15.66 -8.18 -9.41
C GLY A 53 -15.37 -7.53 -8.06
N ARG A 54 -14.64 -8.21 -7.17
CA ARG A 54 -14.25 -7.74 -5.83
C ARG A 54 -13.23 -6.60 -5.93
N SER A 55 -13.08 -5.87 -4.82
CA SER A 55 -11.99 -4.90 -4.67
C SER A 55 -10.65 -5.61 -4.53
N LYS A 56 -9.58 -4.98 -5.02
CA LYS A 56 -8.20 -5.43 -4.76
C LYS A 56 -7.53 -4.52 -3.75
N TYR A 57 -6.68 -5.08 -2.91
CA TYR A 57 -6.05 -4.34 -1.82
C TYR A 57 -4.53 -4.22 -2.04
N LEU A 58 -4.02 -2.98 -2.05
CA LEU A 58 -2.60 -2.70 -2.07
C LEU A 58 -2.14 -2.23 -0.69
N ILE A 59 -1.30 -3.04 -0.03
CA ILE A 59 -0.77 -2.71 1.30
C ILE A 59 0.62 -2.09 1.15
N ILE A 60 0.72 -0.81 1.49
CA ILE A 60 1.98 -0.04 1.53
C ILE A 60 2.42 0.04 3.00
N GLY A 61 2.98 -1.06 3.48
CA GLY A 61 3.30 -1.29 4.88
C GLY A 61 4.77 -1.14 5.26
N GLY A 62 5.05 -1.15 6.56
CA GLY A 62 6.40 -1.30 7.08
C GLY A 62 6.54 -1.09 8.57
N GLY A 63 7.67 -1.57 9.09
CA GLY A 63 8.17 -1.20 10.40
C GLY A 63 8.56 0.29 10.46
N ILE A 64 8.98 0.73 11.63
CA ILE A 64 9.52 2.08 11.80
C ILE A 64 10.96 2.07 11.26
N ALA A 65 11.21 2.81 10.20
CA ALA A 65 12.52 2.84 9.57
C ALA A 65 13.55 3.58 10.44
N ASN A 66 14.79 3.08 10.46
CA ASN A 66 15.89 3.72 11.19
C ASN A 66 16.47 4.91 10.41
N PHE A 67 16.70 4.74 9.10
CA PHE A 67 17.41 5.73 8.27
C PHE A 67 16.76 5.99 6.91
N THR A 68 15.74 5.19 6.52
CA THR A 68 15.03 5.43 5.26
C THR A 68 14.25 6.73 5.31
N ASN A 69 14.44 7.60 4.32
CA ASN A 69 13.67 8.83 4.19
C ASN A 69 12.27 8.51 3.65
N VAL A 70 11.29 8.46 4.55
CA VAL A 70 9.90 8.07 4.21
C VAL A 70 9.32 9.02 3.17
N LYS A 71 9.53 10.33 3.32
CA LYS A 71 9.08 11.34 2.36
C LYS A 71 9.60 11.04 0.94
N ALA A 72 10.91 10.85 0.77
CA ALA A 72 11.51 10.63 -0.54
C ALA A 72 10.99 9.34 -1.22
N THR A 73 10.82 8.26 -0.45
CA THR A 73 10.23 7.02 -0.98
C THR A 73 8.76 7.21 -1.35
N PHE A 74 7.98 7.91 -0.53
CA PHE A 74 6.56 8.14 -0.78
C PHE A 74 6.31 9.10 -1.95
N GLU A 75 7.21 10.05 -2.22
CA GLU A 75 7.16 10.84 -3.46
C GLU A 75 7.23 9.98 -4.72
N GLY A 76 8.01 8.88 -4.69
CA GLY A 76 8.07 7.92 -5.80
C GLY A 76 6.78 7.13 -5.94
N ILE A 77 6.22 6.65 -4.83
CA ILE A 77 4.94 5.93 -4.78
C ILE A 77 3.79 6.82 -5.29
N VAL A 78 3.72 8.07 -4.82
CA VAL A 78 2.72 9.05 -5.24
C VAL A 78 2.78 9.32 -6.74
N SER A 79 4.00 9.42 -7.29
CA SER A 79 4.21 9.57 -8.74
C SER A 79 3.60 8.40 -9.52
N ALA A 80 3.89 7.15 -9.10
CA ALA A 80 3.33 5.95 -9.71
C ALA A 80 1.79 5.88 -9.59
N ILE A 81 1.21 6.30 -8.46
CA ILE A 81 -0.25 6.38 -8.28
C ILE A 81 -0.87 7.39 -9.26
N ARG A 82 -0.31 8.60 -9.36
CA ARG A 82 -0.79 9.65 -10.29
C ARG A 82 -0.74 9.18 -11.74
N ASN A 83 0.30 8.45 -12.13
CA ASN A 83 0.43 7.88 -13.47
C ASN A 83 -0.56 6.75 -13.75
N SER A 84 -1.26 6.25 -12.71
CA SER A 84 -2.04 5.02 -12.76
C SER A 84 -3.50 5.18 -12.33
N VAL A 85 -4.00 6.41 -12.23
CA VAL A 85 -5.34 6.69 -11.66
C VAL A 85 -6.45 5.90 -12.34
N GLU A 86 -6.52 5.94 -13.67
CA GLU A 86 -7.60 5.30 -14.43
C GLU A 86 -7.61 3.78 -14.25
N LYS A 87 -6.44 3.13 -14.31
CA LYS A 87 -6.34 1.67 -14.13
C LYS A 87 -6.56 1.24 -12.69
N LEU A 88 -6.12 2.01 -11.70
CA LEU A 88 -6.39 1.76 -10.29
C LEU A 88 -7.90 1.82 -9.99
N LYS A 89 -8.60 2.83 -10.53
CA LYS A 89 -10.06 2.95 -10.40
C LYS A 89 -10.79 1.80 -11.10
N LYS A 90 -10.42 1.49 -12.35
CA LYS A 90 -11.02 0.40 -13.11
C LYS A 90 -10.87 -0.96 -12.42
N ALA A 91 -9.71 -1.20 -11.81
CA ALA A 91 -9.43 -2.43 -11.06
C ALA A 91 -9.96 -2.41 -9.62
N LYS A 92 -10.70 -1.37 -9.21
CA LYS A 92 -11.25 -1.20 -7.85
C LYS A 92 -10.20 -1.38 -6.76
N VAL A 93 -9.02 -0.78 -6.96
CA VAL A 93 -7.91 -0.87 -5.99
C VAL A 93 -8.18 0.06 -4.80
N LYS A 94 -8.09 -0.49 -3.59
CA LYS A 94 -8.08 0.21 -2.31
C LYS A 94 -6.67 0.12 -1.71
N ILE A 95 -6.13 1.23 -1.21
CA ILE A 95 -4.75 1.30 -0.71
C ILE A 95 -4.76 1.50 0.80
N TYR A 96 -3.98 0.69 1.52
CA TYR A 96 -3.77 0.84 2.96
C TYR A 96 -2.30 1.13 3.23
N VAL A 97 -2.02 2.26 3.87
CA VAL A 97 -0.66 2.72 4.18
C VAL A 97 -0.43 2.64 5.68
N ARG A 98 0.65 1.99 6.10
CA ARG A 98 1.16 2.10 7.48
C ARG A 98 2.67 2.23 7.45
N ARG A 99 3.19 3.38 7.89
CA ARG A 99 4.63 3.59 7.91
C ARG A 99 5.07 4.49 9.06
N GLY A 100 6.32 4.27 9.51
CA GLY A 100 7.03 5.21 10.34
C GLY A 100 8.51 5.33 9.97
N GLY A 101 9.17 6.39 10.45
CA GLY A 101 10.59 6.66 10.23
C GLY A 101 10.90 8.15 9.97
N PRO A 102 12.14 8.45 9.52
CA PRO A 102 12.54 9.80 9.15
C PRO A 102 11.60 10.46 8.13
N ASN A 103 11.14 11.69 8.42
CA ASN A 103 10.21 12.47 7.60
C ASN A 103 8.85 11.78 7.35
N GLU A 104 8.40 10.90 8.26
CA GLU A 104 7.12 10.20 8.13
C GLU A 104 5.92 11.14 8.00
N LYS A 105 5.89 12.24 8.75
CA LYS A 105 4.74 13.16 8.74
C LYS A 105 4.49 13.72 7.35
N GLN A 106 5.53 14.19 6.67
CA GLN A 106 5.42 14.69 5.30
C GLN A 106 5.10 13.57 4.31
N GLY A 107 5.70 12.38 4.46
CA GLY A 107 5.38 11.25 3.59
C GLY A 107 3.91 10.84 3.69
N LEU A 108 3.40 10.62 4.90
CA LEU A 108 2.01 10.23 5.15
C LEU A 108 1.03 11.30 4.64
N GLU A 109 1.37 12.57 4.80
CA GLU A 109 0.56 13.67 4.26
C GLU A 109 0.47 13.62 2.72
N LEU A 110 1.57 13.35 2.02
CA LEU A 110 1.56 13.18 0.55
C LEU A 110 0.63 12.04 0.12
N MET A 111 0.60 10.93 0.88
CA MET A 111 -0.29 9.80 0.58
C MET A 111 -1.77 10.12 0.82
N LYS A 112 -2.08 10.94 1.82
CA LYS A 112 -3.45 11.43 2.04
C LYS A 112 -3.90 12.33 0.90
N GLN A 113 -3.06 13.32 0.56
CA GLN A 113 -3.34 14.29 -0.49
C GLN A 113 -3.54 13.64 -1.86
N VAL A 114 -2.73 12.64 -2.24
CA VAL A 114 -2.94 11.95 -3.53
C VAL A 114 -4.25 11.15 -3.54
N GLY A 115 -4.68 10.60 -2.41
CA GLY A 115 -5.99 9.94 -2.29
C GLY A 115 -7.13 10.91 -2.54
N GLU A 116 -7.10 12.07 -1.89
CA GLU A 116 -8.08 13.15 -2.07
C GLU A 116 -8.08 13.71 -3.50
N GLU A 117 -6.90 13.99 -4.05
CA GLU A 117 -6.70 14.54 -5.41
C GLU A 117 -7.23 13.59 -6.49
N THR A 118 -6.94 12.30 -6.37
CA THR A 118 -7.26 11.31 -7.41
C THR A 118 -8.62 10.65 -7.20
N GLY A 119 -9.18 10.70 -6.00
CA GLY A 119 -10.36 9.94 -5.60
C GLY A 119 -10.12 8.44 -5.43
N ILE A 120 -8.87 8.00 -5.34
CA ILE A 120 -8.52 6.62 -5.01
C ILE A 120 -8.72 6.43 -3.49
N PRO A 121 -9.37 5.35 -3.03
CA PRO A 121 -9.50 5.08 -1.60
C PRO A 121 -8.12 4.76 -1.00
N ILE A 122 -7.59 5.68 -0.19
CA ILE A 122 -6.32 5.51 0.52
C ILE A 122 -6.53 5.77 2.00
N GLU A 123 -6.32 4.75 2.83
CA GLU A 123 -6.31 4.90 4.28
C GLU A 123 -4.87 4.96 4.79
N VAL A 124 -4.55 6.00 5.56
CA VAL A 124 -3.17 6.31 5.97
C VAL A 124 -2.99 6.29 7.48
N TYR A 125 -2.10 5.41 7.93
CA TYR A 125 -1.78 5.15 9.33
C TYR A 125 -0.31 5.41 9.63
N ASP A 126 -0.05 5.94 10.83
CA ASP A 126 1.29 6.29 11.29
C ASP A 126 1.92 5.20 12.17
N ARG A 127 3.03 5.56 12.82
CA ARG A 127 3.79 4.68 13.71
C ARG A 127 3.04 4.24 14.98
N TYR A 128 2.00 4.95 15.40
CA TYR A 128 1.23 4.63 16.61
C TYR A 128 0.15 3.58 16.36
N THR A 129 -0.18 3.34 15.09
CA THR A 129 -0.98 2.18 14.67
C THR A 129 -0.09 0.93 14.67
N HIS A 130 -0.57 -0.19 15.23
CA HIS A 130 0.18 -1.46 15.19
C HIS A 130 0.52 -1.85 13.74
N MET A 131 1.72 -2.36 13.50
CA MET A 131 2.28 -2.52 12.14
C MET A 131 1.32 -3.23 11.19
N THR A 132 0.76 -4.35 11.62
CA THR A 132 -0.11 -5.19 10.80
C THR A 132 -1.60 -4.90 10.99
N ARG A 133 -1.98 -3.85 11.73
CA ARG A 133 -3.39 -3.48 11.97
C ARG A 133 -4.16 -3.25 10.66
N VAL A 134 -3.49 -2.76 9.62
CA VAL A 134 -4.10 -2.55 8.31
C VAL A 134 -4.64 -3.83 7.66
N VAL A 135 -4.08 -4.99 7.96
CA VAL A 135 -4.59 -6.27 7.44
C VAL A 135 -5.94 -6.61 8.09
N ASP A 136 -6.06 -6.39 9.39
CA ASP A 136 -7.32 -6.58 10.13
C ASP A 136 -8.40 -5.55 9.72
N LEU A 137 -7.99 -4.32 9.39
CA LEU A 137 -8.92 -3.31 8.85
C LEU A 137 -9.48 -3.71 7.48
N ILE A 138 -8.63 -4.28 6.60
CA ILE A 138 -9.08 -4.82 5.31
C ILE A 138 -10.10 -5.94 5.54
N LYS A 139 -9.83 -6.86 6.49
CA LYS A 139 -10.77 -7.93 6.84
C LYS A 139 -12.12 -7.37 7.28
N GLN A 140 -12.13 -6.39 8.17
CA GLN A 140 -13.36 -5.73 8.64
C GLN A 140 -14.12 -5.03 7.50
N ALA A 141 -13.40 -4.42 6.55
CA ALA A 141 -14.01 -3.78 5.39
C ALA A 141 -14.71 -4.78 4.45
N GLU A 142 -14.10 -5.96 4.25
CA GLU A 142 -14.72 -7.06 3.49
C GLU A 142 -15.95 -7.63 4.22
N GLU A 143 -15.85 -7.87 5.54
CA GLU A 143 -16.96 -8.39 6.36
C GLU A 143 -18.14 -7.41 6.46
N ALA A 144 -17.88 -6.11 6.42
CA ALA A 144 -18.90 -5.06 6.42
C ALA A 144 -19.63 -4.89 5.07
N GLY A 145 -19.39 -5.79 4.10
CA GLY A 145 -20.09 -5.82 2.82
C GLY A 145 -19.44 -4.98 1.73
N GLY A 146 -18.12 -4.74 1.82
CA GLY A 146 -17.26 -4.31 0.73
C GLY A 146 -17.91 -3.33 -0.26
N ILE A 147 -18.04 -2.06 0.15
CA ILE A 147 -18.56 -0.97 -0.71
C ILE A 147 -17.88 -0.97 -2.08
#